data_AF-A0A1C7MGQ6-F1
#
_entry.id   AF-A0A1C7MGQ6-F1
#
_cell.length_a   1.000
_cell.length_b   1.000
_cell.length_c   1.000
_cell.angle_alpha   90.00
_cell.angle_beta   90.00
_cell.angle_gamma   90.00
#
_symmetry.space_group_name_H-M   'P 1'
#
loop_
_entity.id
_entity.type
_entity.pdbx_description
1 polymer ?
#
loop_
_entity_poly.entity_id
_entity_poly.type
_entity_poly.pdbx_seq_one_letter_code
_entity_poly.pdbx_strand_id
1 'polypeptide(L)'
;VLTQPTIRSSVYLSAGQRVSVLIKTKQTTEFNYYLHADMDPDMLDTLPDDLHPNITAPVYYDTLHGSFKRVAPITEDHYSKDDALIAPWKETAVLIPDLQINMTMDFMVNTDGLNHGVINNIPYLPPLVPTLHTLLSTGDLANNTRVYGPQSQAYVFQLNQVIEIVLNNLDDGMHPFHLHGHVFQVIARGEGVYGNQTIHDPIYPTVRDTITVPANGYLILRFKADNPGVWFFHCHVDWHLPAGLAATFITAPELVQQQTRLPSSFDHLCHDANMPSRGNAAGKEGLDLEGAPDGIRPVVKEKMFLAGWMATLVGLSSILWH
;
A
#
# COMPACT_ATOMS: atom_id res chain seq x y z
N VAL A 1 -5.28 11.43 -12.64
CA VAL A 1 -4.19 11.94 -13.51
C VAL A 1 -4.45 11.46 -14.93
N LEU A 2 -4.27 12.32 -15.95
CA LEU A 2 -4.39 11.91 -17.36
C LEU A 2 -3.04 11.40 -17.87
N THR A 3 -3.06 10.41 -18.77
CA THR A 3 -1.86 9.77 -19.33
C THR A 3 -1.82 9.95 -20.85
N GLN A 4 -0.65 9.76 -21.45
CA GLN A 4 -0.54 9.70 -22.91
C GLN A 4 -1.35 8.50 -23.45
N PRO A 5 -2.16 8.69 -24.51
CA PRO A 5 -2.98 7.61 -25.06
C PRO A 5 -2.11 6.43 -25.49
N THR A 6 -2.47 5.25 -25.01
CA THR A 6 -1.64 4.08 -25.14
C THR A 6 -2.50 2.89 -25.54
N ILE A 7 -2.30 2.37 -26.76
CA ILE A 7 -3.11 1.27 -27.30
C ILE A 7 -2.70 -0.05 -26.63
N ARG A 8 -3.71 -0.79 -26.14
CA ARG A 8 -3.56 -2.10 -25.47
C ARG A 8 -4.71 -3.03 -25.79
N SER A 9 -4.45 -4.33 -25.68
CA SER A 9 -5.44 -5.41 -25.73
C SER A 9 -6.01 -5.78 -24.35
N SER A 10 -5.25 -5.54 -23.28
CA SER A 10 -5.62 -5.80 -21.89
C SER A 10 -4.98 -4.79 -20.94
N VAL A 11 -5.46 -4.74 -19.70
CA VAL A 11 -4.90 -3.93 -18.61
C VAL A 11 -4.89 -4.76 -17.33
N TYR A 12 -3.78 -4.75 -16.60
CA TYR A 12 -3.72 -5.28 -15.23
C TYR A 12 -4.16 -4.18 -14.26
N LEU A 13 -5.06 -4.51 -13.33
CA LEU A 13 -5.63 -3.53 -12.40
C LEU A 13 -5.68 -4.13 -10.99
N SER A 14 -4.85 -3.61 -10.10
CA SER A 14 -4.90 -4.02 -8.69
C SER A 14 -5.96 -3.24 -7.91
N ALA A 15 -6.34 -3.76 -6.74
CA ALA A 15 -7.31 -3.12 -5.85
C ALA A 15 -6.94 -1.65 -5.57
N GLY A 16 -7.93 -0.76 -5.63
CA GLY A 16 -7.75 0.68 -5.45
C GLY A 16 -7.24 1.44 -6.68
N GLN A 17 -6.76 0.77 -7.73
CA GLN A 17 -6.37 1.42 -8.98
C GLN A 17 -7.58 1.72 -9.88
N ARG A 18 -7.43 2.71 -10.77
CA ARG A 18 -8.41 3.02 -11.81
C ARG A 18 -7.71 3.29 -13.13
N VAL A 19 -8.35 2.88 -14.22
CA VAL A 19 -7.94 3.20 -15.59
C VAL A 19 -9.14 3.74 -16.36
N SER A 20 -8.91 4.69 -17.24
CA SER A 20 -9.90 5.18 -18.20
C SER A 20 -9.47 4.73 -19.58
N VAL A 21 -10.37 4.04 -20.28
CA VAL A 21 -10.09 3.48 -21.61
C VAL A 21 -11.03 4.09 -22.65
N LEU A 22 -10.48 4.37 -23.82
CA LEU A 22 -11.26 4.75 -25.00
C LEU A 22 -11.41 3.52 -25.90
N ILE A 23 -12.64 3.10 -26.15
CA ILE A 23 -12.95 1.95 -27.00
C ILE A 23 -13.55 2.47 -28.31
N LYS A 24 -12.89 2.19 -29.43
CA LYS A 24 -13.41 2.48 -30.76
C LYS A 24 -14.19 1.27 -31.29
N THR A 25 -15.49 1.45 -31.52
CA THR A 25 -16.35 0.40 -32.07
C THR A 25 -15.98 0.08 -33.52
N LYS A 26 -16.24 -1.17 -33.92
CA LYS A 26 -16.10 -1.62 -35.31
C LYS A 26 -17.25 -1.10 -36.16
N GLN A 27 -17.03 -1.01 -37.48
CA GLN A 27 -18.06 -0.56 -38.44
C GLN A 27 -19.08 -1.65 -38.82
N THR A 28 -18.80 -2.91 -38.47
CA THR A 28 -19.62 -4.08 -38.82
C THR A 28 -20.36 -4.62 -37.60
N THR A 29 -21.56 -5.15 -37.82
CA THR A 29 -22.38 -5.87 -36.84
C THR A 29 -22.40 -7.39 -37.09
N GLU A 30 -21.49 -7.91 -37.93
CA GLU A 30 -21.38 -9.34 -38.25
C GLU A 30 -21.14 -10.22 -37.03
N PHE A 31 -20.55 -9.67 -35.96
CA PHE A 31 -20.29 -10.40 -34.72
C PHE A 31 -20.55 -9.54 -33.49
N ASN A 32 -21.04 -10.17 -32.43
CA ASN A 32 -20.91 -9.68 -31.06
C ASN A 32 -19.55 -10.12 -30.46
N TYR A 33 -19.15 -9.50 -29.34
CA TYR A 33 -17.85 -9.75 -28.71
C TYR A 33 -18.00 -10.00 -27.22
N TYR A 34 -16.95 -10.50 -26.58
CA TYR A 34 -16.87 -10.60 -25.13
C TYR A 34 -15.85 -9.60 -24.58
N LEU A 35 -16.21 -8.97 -23.47
CA LEU A 35 -15.27 -8.35 -22.56
C LEU A 35 -14.85 -9.41 -21.54
N HIS A 36 -13.55 -9.52 -21.29
CA HIS A 36 -12.97 -10.47 -20.35
C HIS A 36 -12.43 -9.74 -19.13
N ALA A 37 -12.63 -10.33 -17.96
CA ALA A 37 -12.00 -9.95 -16.71
C ALA A 37 -11.51 -11.23 -16.03
N ASP A 38 -10.20 -11.35 -15.89
CA ASP A 38 -9.55 -12.53 -15.34
C ASP A 38 -8.95 -12.18 -13.98
N MET A 39 -9.14 -13.06 -13.00
CA MET A 39 -8.49 -12.99 -11.70
C MET A 39 -7.03 -13.37 -11.83
N ASP A 40 -6.18 -12.74 -11.01
CA ASP A 40 -4.77 -13.12 -10.89
C ASP A 40 -4.64 -14.29 -9.89
N PRO A 41 -4.37 -15.52 -10.36
CA PRO A 41 -4.32 -16.69 -9.47
C PRO A 41 -3.08 -16.68 -8.56
N ASP A 42 -2.03 -15.93 -8.90
CA ASP A 42 -0.81 -15.84 -8.09
C ASP A 42 -1.08 -15.14 -6.74
N MET A 43 -2.22 -14.44 -6.63
CA MET A 43 -2.68 -13.77 -5.41
C MET A 43 -3.56 -14.63 -4.50
N LEU A 44 -3.77 -15.91 -4.83
CA LEU A 44 -4.64 -16.81 -4.09
C LEU A 44 -3.84 -17.93 -3.41
N ASP A 45 -3.97 -18.06 -2.09
CA ASP A 45 -3.32 -19.14 -1.31
C ASP A 45 -3.70 -20.54 -1.80
N THR A 46 -4.94 -20.68 -2.29
CA THR A 46 -5.47 -21.93 -2.82
C THR A 46 -6.41 -21.64 -3.99
N LEU A 47 -6.48 -22.58 -4.94
CA LEU A 47 -7.37 -22.53 -6.09
C LEU A 47 -8.39 -23.67 -5.96
N PRO A 48 -9.60 -23.41 -5.44
CA PRO A 48 -10.68 -24.39 -5.40
C PRO A 48 -11.06 -24.87 -6.80
N ASP A 49 -11.44 -26.14 -6.93
CA ASP A 49 -11.84 -26.73 -8.22
C ASP A 49 -13.10 -26.06 -8.83
N ASP A 50 -13.95 -25.46 -7.99
CA ASP A 50 -15.17 -24.75 -8.37
C ASP A 50 -14.95 -23.24 -8.61
N LEU A 51 -13.73 -22.74 -8.46
CA LEU A 51 -13.39 -21.36 -8.78
C LEU A 51 -13.40 -21.16 -10.30
N HIS A 52 -14.17 -20.17 -10.74
CA HIS A 52 -14.12 -19.67 -12.12
C HIS A 52 -13.30 -18.37 -12.14
N PRO A 53 -11.99 -18.42 -12.43
CA PRO A 53 -11.12 -17.24 -12.36
C PRO A 53 -11.36 -16.26 -13.50
N ASN A 54 -12.07 -16.69 -14.55
CA ASN A 54 -12.39 -15.86 -15.71
C ASN A 54 -13.87 -15.50 -15.74
N ILE A 55 -14.14 -14.21 -15.95
CA ILE A 55 -15.48 -13.68 -16.11
C ILE A 55 -15.59 -13.08 -17.51
N THR A 56 -16.68 -13.40 -18.21
CA THR A 56 -16.96 -12.85 -19.53
C THR A 56 -18.29 -12.10 -19.51
N ALA A 57 -18.31 -10.94 -20.16
CA ALA A 57 -19.50 -10.13 -20.33
C ALA A 57 -19.74 -9.88 -21.82
N PRO A 58 -20.96 -10.12 -22.35
CA PRO A 58 -21.24 -9.90 -23.75
C PRO A 58 -21.29 -8.41 -24.10
N VAL A 59 -20.68 -8.05 -25.22
CA VAL A 59 -20.74 -6.74 -25.86
C VAL A 59 -21.48 -6.88 -27.18
N TYR A 60 -22.73 -6.42 -27.18
CA TYR A 60 -23.61 -6.52 -28.34
C TYR A 60 -23.39 -5.36 -29.31
N TYR A 61 -23.12 -5.70 -30.56
CA TYR A 61 -23.23 -4.83 -31.72
C TYR A 61 -24.62 -4.93 -32.36
N ASP A 62 -25.22 -6.13 -32.31
CA ASP A 62 -26.61 -6.38 -32.67
C ASP A 62 -27.19 -7.45 -31.72
N THR A 63 -28.23 -7.07 -30.96
CA THR A 63 -28.89 -7.95 -29.98
C THR A 63 -29.72 -9.05 -30.63
N LEU A 64 -30.08 -8.91 -31.90
CA LEU A 64 -30.81 -9.93 -32.67
C LEU A 64 -29.86 -10.94 -33.32
N HIS A 65 -28.57 -10.61 -33.42
CA HIS A 65 -27.56 -11.48 -33.97
C HIS A 65 -26.98 -12.40 -32.89
N GLY A 66 -27.11 -13.72 -33.06
CA GLY A 66 -26.67 -14.69 -32.05
C GLY A 66 -25.17 -15.02 -32.08
N SER A 67 -24.44 -14.62 -33.11
CA SER A 67 -23.04 -15.05 -33.30
C SER A 67 -22.05 -14.14 -32.58
N PHE A 68 -21.21 -14.73 -31.75
CA PHE A 68 -20.07 -14.09 -31.11
C PHE A 68 -18.77 -14.44 -31.83
N LYS A 69 -17.85 -13.48 -31.96
CA LYS A 69 -16.54 -13.74 -32.53
C LYS A 69 -15.75 -14.66 -31.61
N ARG A 70 -15.26 -15.79 -32.13
CA ARG A 70 -14.26 -16.60 -31.43
C ARG A 70 -12.93 -15.84 -31.45
N VAL A 71 -12.52 -15.35 -30.29
CA VAL A 71 -11.21 -14.74 -30.09
C VAL A 71 -10.29 -15.82 -29.51
N ALA A 72 -9.00 -15.80 -29.88
CA ALA A 72 -8.02 -16.61 -29.15
C ALA A 72 -8.05 -16.19 -27.67
N PRO A 73 -7.77 -17.11 -26.73
CA PRO A 73 -7.51 -16.72 -25.35
C PRO A 73 -6.50 -15.58 -25.35
N ILE A 74 -6.77 -14.52 -24.61
CA ILE A 74 -5.77 -13.47 -24.38
C ILE A 74 -4.70 -14.19 -23.56
N THR A 75 -3.64 -14.66 -24.23
CA THR A 75 -2.51 -15.26 -23.54
C THR A 75 -1.86 -14.16 -22.74
N GLU A 76 -2.06 -14.25 -21.43
CA GLU A 76 -1.20 -13.73 -20.37
C GLU A 76 -0.14 -12.73 -20.85
N ASP A 77 -0.57 -11.48 -21.05
CA ASP A 77 0.34 -10.36 -21.21
C ASP A 77 0.76 -9.89 -19.80
N HIS A 78 1.07 -10.86 -18.92
CA HIS A 78 1.55 -10.67 -17.54
C HIS A 78 2.75 -9.75 -17.70
N TYR A 79 2.72 -8.49 -17.26
CA TYR A 79 3.81 -7.50 -17.43
C TYR A 79 3.84 -6.60 -18.69
N SER A 80 2.87 -6.62 -19.61
CA SER A 80 3.10 -6.03 -20.96
C SER A 80 3.19 -4.51 -21.09
N LYS A 81 3.06 -3.79 -19.98
CA LYS A 81 3.92 -2.66 -19.64
C LYS A 81 3.62 -2.26 -18.20
N ASP A 82 4.67 -2.37 -17.39
CA ASP A 82 4.74 -1.87 -16.02
C ASP A 82 3.99 -0.53 -15.90
N ASP A 83 2.92 -0.52 -15.10
CA ASP A 83 2.10 0.66 -14.86
C ASP A 83 2.84 1.76 -14.06
N ALA A 84 4.09 1.50 -13.66
CA ALA A 84 5.06 2.48 -13.21
C ALA A 84 5.69 3.30 -14.36
N LEU A 85 5.58 2.86 -15.62
CA LEU A 85 6.22 3.48 -16.80
C LEU A 85 5.23 4.23 -17.70
N ILE A 86 4.01 4.51 -17.23
CA ILE A 86 2.99 5.20 -18.01
C ILE A 86 3.25 6.72 -18.00
N ALA A 87 3.70 7.23 -19.14
CA ALA A 87 3.96 8.65 -19.32
C ALA A 87 2.69 9.50 -19.00
N PRO A 88 2.80 10.49 -18.09
CA PRO A 88 1.70 11.40 -17.81
C PRO A 88 1.39 12.28 -19.03
N TRP A 89 0.12 12.65 -19.21
CA TRP A 89 -0.28 13.59 -20.27
C TRP A 89 0.38 14.97 -20.06
N LYS A 90 0.32 15.45 -18.83
CA LYS A 90 1.03 16.65 -18.39
C LYS A 90 2.34 16.22 -17.75
N GLU A 91 3.43 16.43 -18.49
CA GLU A 91 4.78 16.24 -17.99
C GLU A 91 4.97 17.05 -16.70
N THR A 92 5.32 16.35 -15.63
CA THR A 92 5.65 16.95 -14.33
C THR A 92 7.08 16.56 -14.05
N ALA A 93 7.94 17.55 -13.81
CA ALA A 93 9.33 17.31 -13.48
C ALA A 93 9.43 16.40 -12.26
N VAL A 94 10.41 15.50 -12.27
CA VAL A 94 10.72 14.67 -11.10
C VAL A 94 11.02 15.56 -9.89
N LEU A 95 10.42 15.22 -8.75
CA LEU A 95 10.63 15.91 -7.49
C LEU A 95 12.00 15.52 -6.92
N ILE A 96 12.69 16.48 -6.33
CA ILE A 96 13.95 16.25 -5.59
C ILE A 96 13.59 16.06 -4.11
N PRO A 97 13.94 14.93 -3.47
CA PRO A 97 13.51 14.66 -2.11
C PRO A 97 14.28 15.47 -1.07
N ASP A 98 13.55 16.03 -0.11
CA ASP A 98 14.11 16.66 1.09
C ASP A 98 14.31 15.62 2.22
N LEU A 99 13.50 14.57 2.22
CA LEU A 99 13.55 13.49 3.21
C LEU A 99 13.27 12.14 2.54
N GLN A 100 14.13 11.16 2.81
CA GLN A 100 13.90 9.76 2.43
C GLN A 100 13.49 8.95 3.67
N ILE A 101 12.48 8.11 3.51
CA ILE A 101 11.97 7.19 4.51
C ILE A 101 12.09 5.78 3.96
N ASN A 102 12.82 4.94 4.68
CA ASN A 102 12.94 3.52 4.35
C ASN A 102 11.89 2.73 5.14
N MET A 103 11.13 1.93 4.40
CA MET A 103 10.10 1.04 4.91
C MET A 103 10.37 -0.37 4.39
N THR A 104 10.35 -1.34 5.27
CA THR A 104 10.20 -2.75 4.92
C THR A 104 8.80 -3.19 5.28
N MET A 105 8.17 -4.00 4.45
CA MET A 105 6.92 -4.65 4.81
C MET A 105 7.01 -6.16 4.68
N ASP A 106 6.24 -6.87 5.50
CA ASP A 106 6.22 -8.32 5.61
C ASP A 106 4.92 -8.77 6.31
N PHE A 107 4.58 -10.06 6.22
CA PHE A 107 3.60 -10.71 7.07
C PHE A 107 4.27 -11.64 8.08
N MET A 108 4.11 -11.35 9.36
CA MET A 108 4.79 -12.07 10.43
C MET A 108 3.83 -12.56 11.51
N VAL A 109 4.13 -13.70 12.11
CA VAL A 109 3.48 -14.13 13.35
C VAL A 109 3.97 -13.23 14.50
N ASN A 110 3.02 -12.64 15.23
CA ASN A 110 3.29 -11.69 16.31
C ASN A 110 3.05 -12.31 17.70
N THR A 111 3.34 -11.55 18.76
CA THR A 111 3.26 -11.94 20.16
C THR A 111 1.88 -12.40 20.64
N ASP A 112 0.82 -12.06 19.91
CA ASP A 112 -0.55 -12.52 20.12
C ASP A 112 -0.88 -13.85 19.39
N GLY A 113 0.09 -14.38 18.64
CA GLY A 113 -0.03 -15.61 17.87
C GLY A 113 -0.69 -15.44 16.49
N LEU A 114 -1.08 -14.23 16.10
CA LEU A 114 -1.70 -13.94 14.81
C LEU A 114 -0.67 -13.49 13.76
N ASN A 115 -1.00 -13.72 12.49
CA ASN A 115 -0.21 -13.20 11.37
C ASN A 115 -0.64 -11.77 11.09
N HIS A 116 0.26 -10.81 11.27
CA HIS A 116 0.01 -9.39 11.01
C HIS A 116 0.90 -8.88 9.89
N GLY A 117 0.33 -8.00 9.08
CA GLY A 117 1.11 -7.16 8.19
C GLY A 117 1.88 -6.14 9.03
N VAL A 118 3.18 -6.02 8.79
CA VAL A 118 4.06 -5.11 9.52
C VAL A 118 4.73 -4.16 8.57
N ILE A 119 4.94 -2.92 9.01
CA ILE A 119 5.91 -2.00 8.41
C ILE A 119 7.04 -1.84 9.41
N ASN A 120 8.30 -2.00 8.99
CA ASN A 120 9.47 -1.90 9.87
C ASN A 120 9.32 -2.71 11.18
N ASN A 121 8.81 -3.95 11.09
CA ASN A 121 8.55 -4.85 12.22
C ASN A 121 7.54 -4.33 13.26
N ILE A 122 6.66 -3.41 12.88
CA ILE A 122 5.61 -2.90 13.76
C ILE A 122 4.27 -3.02 12.99
N PRO A 123 3.32 -3.82 13.49
CA PRO A 123 1.97 -3.83 12.94
C PRO A 123 1.23 -2.55 13.34
N TYR A 124 0.42 -2.02 12.42
CA TYR A 124 -0.45 -0.90 12.71
C TYR A 124 -1.56 -1.33 13.67
N LEU A 125 -1.68 -0.63 14.79
CA LEU A 125 -2.85 -0.68 15.68
C LEU A 125 -3.50 0.70 15.72
N PRO A 126 -4.83 0.80 15.51
CA PRO A 126 -5.53 2.07 15.59
C PRO A 126 -5.44 2.62 17.03
N PRO A 127 -5.05 3.89 17.24
CA PRO A 127 -5.05 4.52 18.56
C PRO A 127 -6.47 4.65 19.14
N LEU A 128 -6.61 4.83 20.46
CA LEU A 128 -7.94 5.02 21.09
C LEU A 128 -8.61 6.33 20.67
N VAL A 129 -7.80 7.37 20.44
CA VAL A 129 -8.24 8.66 19.92
C VAL A 129 -7.90 8.70 18.42
N PRO A 130 -8.84 9.03 17.53
CA PRO A 130 -8.52 9.17 16.11
C PRO A 130 -7.40 10.20 15.91
N THR A 131 -6.41 9.90 15.07
CA THR A 131 -5.20 10.72 14.91
C THR A 131 -5.47 12.21 14.65
N LEU A 132 -6.52 12.55 13.87
CA LEU A 132 -6.90 13.94 13.65
C LEU A 132 -7.40 14.63 14.94
N HIS A 133 -8.13 13.92 15.79
CA HIS A 133 -8.56 14.44 17.09
C HIS A 133 -7.37 14.64 18.03
N THR A 134 -6.41 13.71 18.03
CA THR A 134 -5.13 13.85 18.73
C THR A 134 -4.38 15.09 18.27
N LEU A 135 -4.21 15.24 16.95
CA LEU A 135 -3.57 16.39 16.33
C LEU A 135 -4.22 17.69 16.80
N LEU A 136 -5.55 17.78 16.78
CA LEU A 136 -6.28 19.01 17.11
C LEU A 136 -6.35 19.32 18.62
N SER A 137 -6.03 18.36 19.49
CA SER A 137 -6.21 18.51 20.94
C SER A 137 -4.93 18.49 21.76
N THR A 138 -3.76 18.24 21.13
CA THR A 138 -2.46 18.14 21.83
C THR A 138 -1.60 19.42 21.77
N GLY A 139 -2.08 20.48 21.10
CA GLY A 139 -1.40 21.77 21.04
C GLY A 139 0.02 21.65 20.48
N ASP A 140 1.00 22.25 21.16
CA ASP A 140 2.41 22.26 20.74
C ASP A 140 3.03 20.86 20.61
N LEU A 141 2.42 19.83 21.21
CA LEU A 141 2.89 18.45 21.09
C LEU A 141 2.48 17.77 19.78
N ALA A 142 1.68 18.40 18.92
CA ALA A 142 1.22 17.79 17.68
C ALA A 142 2.35 17.49 16.67
N ASN A 143 3.50 18.15 16.79
CA ASN A 143 4.71 17.81 16.02
C ASN A 143 5.51 16.64 16.61
N ASN A 144 5.18 16.18 17.83
CA ASN A 144 5.85 15.06 18.47
C ASN A 144 5.16 13.74 18.07
N THR A 145 5.82 12.91 17.27
CA THR A 145 5.25 11.63 16.80
C THR A 145 4.73 10.74 17.93
N ARG A 146 5.31 10.84 19.13
CA ARG A 146 4.90 10.06 20.31
C ARG A 146 3.44 10.27 20.70
N VAL A 147 2.85 11.46 20.51
CA VAL A 147 1.43 11.66 20.90
C VAL A 147 0.47 10.78 20.10
N TYR A 148 0.89 10.31 18.93
CA TYR A 148 0.07 9.46 18.06
C TYR A 148 0.18 7.97 18.38
N GLY A 149 0.96 7.59 19.39
CA GLY A 149 1.03 6.23 19.91
C GLY A 149 2.13 5.37 19.27
N PRO A 150 2.49 4.25 19.91
CA PRO A 150 3.65 3.45 19.52
C PRO A 150 3.41 2.58 18.27
N GLN A 151 2.16 2.25 17.97
CA GLN A 151 1.79 1.36 16.88
C GLN A 151 0.91 2.00 15.79
N SER A 152 0.76 3.32 15.78
CA SER A 152 0.04 4.01 14.68
C SER A 152 0.92 4.26 13.44
N GLN A 153 2.21 3.90 13.53
CA GLN A 153 3.19 4.13 12.46
C GLN A 153 3.18 5.59 11.98
N ALA A 154 3.21 6.52 12.93
CA ALA A 154 3.05 7.95 12.69
C ALA A 154 4.34 8.60 12.18
N TYR A 155 4.25 9.26 11.02
CA TYR A 155 5.30 10.11 10.45
C TYR A 155 4.78 11.54 10.34
N VAL A 156 5.54 12.51 10.85
CA VAL A 156 5.18 13.93 10.80
C VAL A 156 6.07 14.65 9.77
N PHE A 157 5.44 15.37 8.85
CA PHE A 157 6.08 16.09 7.76
C PHE A 157 5.80 17.58 7.83
N GLN A 158 6.80 18.36 7.44
CA GLN A 158 6.67 19.81 7.32
C GLN A 158 5.97 20.18 6.01
N LEU A 159 5.29 21.33 6.00
CA LEU A 159 4.59 21.81 4.79
C LEU A 159 5.58 21.96 3.63
N ASN A 160 5.17 21.49 2.45
CA ASN A 160 5.92 21.51 1.19
C ASN A 160 7.17 20.64 1.13
N GLN A 161 7.49 19.88 2.17
CA GLN A 161 8.60 18.93 2.14
C GLN A 161 8.35 17.86 1.08
N VAL A 162 9.35 17.56 0.25
CA VAL A 162 9.30 16.43 -0.68
C VAL A 162 9.78 15.18 0.04
N ILE A 163 8.90 14.18 0.11
CA ILE A 163 9.15 12.91 0.78
C ILE A 163 9.40 11.83 -0.27
N GLU A 164 10.50 11.11 -0.15
CA GLU A 164 10.75 9.84 -0.84
C GLU A 164 10.47 8.67 0.09
N ILE A 165 9.61 7.76 -0.34
CA ILE A 165 9.35 6.49 0.34
C ILE A 165 10.07 5.41 -0.45
N VAL A 166 10.98 4.70 0.21
CA VAL A 166 11.55 3.45 -0.27
C VAL A 166 10.84 2.33 0.45
N LEU A 167 9.98 1.59 -0.25
CA LEU A 167 9.23 0.45 0.29
C LEU A 167 9.80 -0.84 -0.27
N ASN A 168 10.39 -1.66 0.60
CA ASN A 168 10.82 -3.02 0.30
C ASN A 168 9.76 -4.01 0.75
N ASN A 169 9.28 -4.85 -0.16
CA ASN A 169 8.41 -5.97 0.12
C ASN A 169 9.26 -7.22 0.40
N LEU A 170 9.15 -7.74 1.62
CA LEU A 170 9.81 -8.98 2.04
C LEU A 170 8.85 -10.18 2.03
N ASP A 171 7.58 -9.96 1.71
CA ASP A 171 6.54 -10.97 1.53
C ASP A 171 6.63 -11.59 0.11
N ASP A 172 6.12 -12.80 -0.02
CA ASP A 172 6.08 -13.54 -1.28
C ASP A 172 4.87 -13.19 -2.17
N GLY A 173 3.90 -12.42 -1.66
CA GLY A 173 2.82 -11.81 -2.44
C GLY A 173 3.14 -10.40 -2.92
N MET A 174 2.38 -9.90 -3.90
CA MET A 174 2.44 -8.49 -4.31
C MET A 174 1.35 -7.66 -3.61
N HIS A 175 1.61 -6.36 -3.39
CA HIS A 175 0.71 -5.53 -2.59
C HIS A 175 0.43 -4.16 -3.24
N PRO A 176 -0.83 -3.82 -3.54
CA PRO A 176 -1.19 -2.46 -3.95
C PRO A 176 -1.12 -1.51 -2.77
N PHE A 177 -0.15 -0.59 -2.75
CA PHE A 177 -0.08 0.46 -1.74
C PHE A 177 -0.76 1.72 -2.23
N HIS A 178 -1.61 2.28 -1.37
CA HIS A 178 -2.39 3.49 -1.59
C HIS A 178 -2.00 4.58 -0.59
N LEU A 179 -1.91 5.83 -1.07
CA LEU A 179 -1.69 7.01 -0.23
C LEU A 179 -2.88 7.96 -0.32
N HIS A 180 -3.48 8.27 0.83
CA HIS A 180 -4.55 9.25 0.92
C HIS A 180 -4.02 10.68 0.75
N GLY A 181 -4.90 11.58 0.30
CA GLY A 181 -4.64 13.03 0.23
C GLY A 181 -3.65 13.48 -0.85
N HIS A 182 -2.98 12.54 -1.54
CA HIS A 182 -1.93 12.83 -2.50
C HIS A 182 -2.05 11.95 -3.74
N VAL A 183 -1.48 12.44 -4.84
CA VAL A 183 -0.95 11.58 -5.90
C VAL A 183 0.57 11.67 -5.82
N PHE A 184 1.26 10.55 -5.93
CA PHE A 184 2.71 10.45 -5.88
C PHE A 184 3.30 10.18 -7.26
N GLN A 185 4.56 10.56 -7.42
CA GLN A 185 5.44 10.16 -8.52
C GLN A 185 5.99 8.77 -8.24
N VAL A 186 5.84 7.85 -9.19
CA VAL A 186 6.51 6.55 -9.17
C VAL A 186 7.89 6.73 -9.78
N ILE A 187 8.93 6.61 -8.95
CA ILE A 187 10.32 6.84 -9.34
C ILE A 187 10.94 5.53 -9.83
N ALA A 188 10.76 4.46 -9.07
CA ALA A 188 11.26 3.15 -9.44
C ALA A 188 10.35 2.05 -8.88
N ARG A 189 10.35 0.92 -9.59
CA ARG A 189 9.81 -0.36 -9.16
C ARG A 189 10.79 -1.42 -9.65
N GLY A 190 11.05 -2.44 -8.83
CA GLY A 190 11.91 -3.54 -9.25
C GLY A 190 11.80 -4.76 -8.36
N GLU A 191 12.56 -5.78 -8.73
CA GLU A 191 12.71 -7.02 -7.99
C GLU A 191 13.85 -6.90 -6.96
N GLY A 192 13.80 -7.75 -5.94
CA GLY A 192 14.76 -7.79 -4.85
C GLY A 192 14.59 -6.66 -3.83
N VAL A 193 15.46 -6.68 -2.82
CA VAL A 193 15.50 -5.64 -1.79
C VAL A 193 16.38 -4.49 -2.27
N TYR A 194 15.82 -3.29 -2.30
CA TYR A 194 16.57 -2.07 -2.54
C TYR A 194 17.37 -1.67 -1.30
N GLY A 195 18.69 -1.56 -1.46
CA GLY A 195 19.62 -1.18 -0.40
C GLY A 195 20.56 -0.03 -0.76
N ASN A 196 21.34 -0.18 -1.84
CA ASN A 196 22.37 0.78 -2.27
C ASN A 196 22.52 0.82 -3.81
N GLN A 197 21.48 0.47 -4.55
CA GLN A 197 21.53 0.48 -6.02
C GLN A 197 21.39 1.93 -6.51
N THR A 198 22.12 2.32 -7.56
CA THR A 198 21.91 3.63 -8.17
C THR A 198 20.60 3.61 -8.96
N ILE A 199 19.72 4.57 -8.67
CA ILE A 199 18.49 4.77 -9.44
C ILE A 199 18.70 5.92 -10.40
N HIS A 200 18.21 5.72 -11.62
CA HIS A 200 18.08 6.78 -12.59
C HIS A 200 16.66 7.33 -12.49
N ASP A 201 16.54 8.54 -11.94
CA ASP A 201 15.27 9.24 -11.87
C ASP A 201 14.63 9.36 -13.26
N PRO A 202 13.36 8.97 -13.43
CA PRO A 202 12.66 9.20 -14.68
C PRO A 202 12.51 10.70 -14.90
N ILE A 203 12.68 11.15 -16.15
CA ILE A 203 12.53 12.57 -16.49
C ILE A 203 11.10 13.05 -16.17
N TYR A 204 10.11 12.22 -16.52
CA TYR A 204 8.69 12.46 -16.29
C TYR A 204 8.05 11.22 -15.64
N PRO A 205 8.07 11.11 -14.30
CA PRO A 205 7.53 9.96 -13.59
C PRO A 205 6.03 9.80 -13.81
N THR A 206 5.56 8.56 -13.74
CA THR A 206 4.13 8.25 -13.64
C THR A 206 3.57 8.86 -12.36
N VAL A 207 2.37 9.45 -12.41
CA VAL A 207 1.72 10.05 -11.23
C VAL A 207 0.37 9.38 -10.96
N ARG A 208 0.18 8.90 -9.74
CA ARG A 208 -1.02 8.17 -9.30
C ARG A 208 -1.09 8.06 -7.77
N ASP A 209 -2.17 7.47 -7.25
CA ASP A 209 -2.41 7.33 -5.80
C ASP A 209 -2.31 5.89 -5.28
N THR A 210 -2.27 4.88 -6.17
CA THR A 210 -2.15 3.47 -5.80
C THR A 210 -1.24 2.73 -6.79
N ILE A 211 -0.23 2.02 -6.30
CA ILE A 211 0.75 1.29 -7.13
C ILE A 211 1.16 -0.02 -6.42
N THR A 212 1.29 -1.10 -7.18
CA THR A 212 1.66 -2.43 -6.62
C THR A 212 3.16 -2.52 -6.35
N VAL A 213 3.57 -2.98 -5.17
CA VAL A 213 4.94 -3.47 -4.95
C VAL A 213 5.00 -4.94 -5.33
N PRO A 214 5.93 -5.37 -6.19
CA PRO A 214 6.09 -6.79 -6.55
C PRO A 214 6.44 -7.65 -5.33
N ALA A 215 6.12 -8.94 -5.41
CA ALA A 215 6.61 -9.95 -4.49
C ALA A 215 8.14 -9.90 -4.38
N ASN A 216 8.68 -9.95 -3.17
CA ASN A 216 10.13 -9.85 -2.92
C ASN A 216 10.81 -8.67 -3.64
N GLY A 217 10.08 -7.58 -3.88
CA GLY A 217 10.50 -6.44 -4.70
C GLY A 217 10.51 -5.12 -3.95
N TYR A 218 10.59 -4.02 -4.68
CA TYR A 218 10.60 -2.68 -4.10
C TYR A 218 9.81 -1.65 -4.92
N LEU A 219 9.43 -0.57 -4.24
CA LEU A 219 8.85 0.65 -4.79
C LEU A 219 9.57 1.87 -4.24
N ILE A 220 9.75 2.87 -5.10
CA ILE A 220 10.23 4.19 -4.69
C ILE A 220 9.28 5.25 -5.21
N LEU A 221 8.71 5.99 -4.26
CA LEU A 221 7.65 6.95 -4.49
C LEU A 221 8.10 8.32 -3.99
N ARG A 222 7.77 9.38 -4.72
CA ARG A 222 7.97 10.76 -4.24
C ARG A 222 6.65 11.52 -4.24
N PHE A 223 6.38 12.24 -3.16
CA PHE A 223 5.27 13.18 -3.11
C PHE A 223 5.67 14.42 -2.34
N LYS A 224 4.94 15.51 -2.58
CA LYS A 224 5.11 16.75 -1.83
C LYS A 224 4.05 16.79 -0.73
N ALA A 225 4.47 17.02 0.51
CA ALA A 225 3.58 17.18 1.66
C ALA A 225 2.93 18.58 1.65
N ASP A 226 2.14 18.87 0.62
CA ASP A 226 1.49 20.17 0.38
C ASP A 226 0.01 20.22 0.76
N ASN A 227 -0.53 19.11 1.28
CA ASN A 227 -1.89 18.98 1.77
C ASN A 227 -1.92 18.74 3.29
N PRO A 228 -2.11 19.79 4.12
CA PRO A 228 -2.17 19.66 5.58
C PRO A 228 -3.27 18.71 6.03
N GLY A 229 -2.94 17.73 6.87
CA GLY A 229 -3.91 16.73 7.32
C GLY A 229 -3.28 15.46 7.87
N VAL A 230 -4.14 14.44 8.03
CA VAL A 230 -3.75 13.09 8.41
C VAL A 230 -4.13 12.15 7.28
N TRP A 231 -3.15 11.43 6.75
CA TRP A 231 -3.27 10.65 5.53
C TRP A 231 -2.79 9.22 5.76
N PHE A 232 -3.62 8.27 5.38
CA PHE A 232 -3.29 6.87 5.53
C PHE A 232 -2.44 6.37 4.35
N PHE A 233 -1.38 5.65 4.64
CA PHE A 233 -0.56 4.93 3.66
C PHE A 233 -0.67 3.45 3.93
N HIS A 234 -1.33 2.69 3.06
CA HIS A 234 -1.68 1.30 3.38
C HIS A 234 -1.80 0.41 2.16
N CYS A 235 -1.72 -0.90 2.40
CA CYS A 235 -2.11 -1.87 1.39
C CYS A 235 -3.63 -1.84 1.17
N HIS A 236 -4.07 -1.83 -0.09
CA HIS A 236 -5.47 -1.75 -0.49
C HIS A 236 -6.12 -3.14 -0.67
N VAL A 237 -5.53 -4.18 -0.09
CA VAL A 237 -6.17 -5.49 0.07
C VAL A 237 -6.94 -5.48 1.39
N ASP A 238 -8.25 -5.70 1.31
CA ASP A 238 -9.18 -5.54 2.44
C ASP A 238 -8.83 -6.39 3.67
N TRP A 239 -8.14 -7.51 3.49
CA TRP A 239 -7.70 -8.36 4.60
C TRP A 239 -6.35 -7.91 5.19
N HIS A 240 -5.51 -7.25 4.39
CA HIS A 240 -4.16 -6.83 4.82
C HIS A 240 -4.19 -5.56 5.66
N LEU A 241 -5.08 -4.63 5.33
CA LEU A 241 -5.27 -3.39 6.10
C LEU A 241 -5.63 -3.66 7.57
N PRO A 242 -6.71 -4.40 7.90
CA PRO A 242 -7.05 -4.73 9.28
C PRO A 242 -6.03 -5.66 9.94
N ALA A 243 -5.24 -6.41 9.17
CA ALA A 243 -4.10 -7.16 9.68
C ALA A 243 -2.91 -6.28 10.09
N GLY A 244 -2.93 -4.96 9.83
CA GLY A 244 -1.95 -4.00 10.32
C GLY A 244 -1.01 -3.41 9.26
N LEU A 245 -1.23 -3.68 7.97
CA LEU A 245 -0.34 -3.24 6.89
C LEU A 245 -0.57 -1.76 6.50
N ALA A 246 -0.25 -0.86 7.42
CA ALA A 246 -0.50 0.58 7.25
C ALA A 246 0.46 1.48 8.05
N ALA A 247 0.53 2.75 7.64
CA ALA A 247 1.23 3.83 8.31
C ALA A 247 0.43 5.14 8.23
N THR A 248 0.62 6.03 9.20
CA THR A 248 -0.11 7.29 9.29
C THR A 248 0.81 8.47 9.01
N PHE A 249 0.55 9.21 7.94
CA PHE A 249 1.30 10.40 7.58
C PHE A 249 0.56 11.66 8.03
N ILE A 250 1.29 12.56 8.69
CA ILE A 250 0.73 13.75 9.32
C ILE A 250 1.46 14.94 8.73
N THR A 251 0.74 15.80 8.02
CA THR A 251 1.33 16.94 7.30
C THR A 251 0.94 18.24 7.98
N ALA A 252 1.94 19.05 8.30
CA ALA A 252 1.81 20.40 8.85
C ALA A 252 0.80 20.52 10.03
N PRO A 253 1.04 19.83 11.17
CA PRO A 253 0.11 19.82 12.31
C PRO A 253 -0.34 21.20 12.77
N GLU A 254 0.59 22.17 12.85
CA GLU A 254 0.29 23.53 13.29
C GLU A 254 -0.72 24.21 12.38
N LEU A 255 -0.59 24.00 11.06
CA LEU A 255 -1.47 24.60 10.08
C LEU A 255 -2.87 23.99 10.14
N VAL A 256 -2.95 22.67 10.34
CA VAL A 256 -4.23 21.98 10.58
C VAL A 256 -4.90 22.50 11.85
N GLN A 257 -4.16 22.69 12.95
CA GLN A 257 -4.69 23.28 14.18
C GLN A 257 -5.18 24.73 13.99
N GLN A 258 -4.58 25.50 13.09
CA GLN A 258 -5.01 26.87 12.81
C GLN A 258 -6.26 26.92 11.92
N GLN A 259 -6.36 26.05 10.92
CA GLN A 259 -7.36 26.15 9.86
C GLN A 259 -8.57 25.23 10.05
N THR A 260 -8.43 24.15 10.83
CA THR A 260 -9.46 23.13 10.97
C THR A 260 -10.17 23.26 12.31
N ARG A 261 -11.50 23.27 12.27
CA ARG A 261 -12.37 23.10 13.44
C ARG A 261 -13.33 21.97 13.13
N LEU A 262 -13.30 20.90 13.91
CA LEU A 262 -14.25 19.81 13.73
C LEU A 262 -15.64 20.25 14.21
N PRO A 263 -16.70 19.98 13.42
CA PRO A 263 -18.06 20.11 13.92
C PRO A 263 -18.28 19.21 15.15
N SER A 264 -19.13 19.63 16.09
CA SER A 264 -19.43 18.85 17.31
C SER A 264 -20.01 17.46 17.01
N SER A 265 -20.55 17.23 15.81
CA SER A 265 -20.98 15.91 15.37
C SER A 265 -19.84 14.88 15.36
N PHE A 266 -18.59 15.30 15.17
CA PHE A 266 -17.44 14.39 15.23
C PHE A 266 -17.19 13.91 16.66
N ASP A 267 -17.28 14.80 17.65
CA ASP A 267 -17.22 14.41 19.07
C ASP A 267 -18.37 13.46 19.44
N HIS A 268 -19.58 13.71 18.92
CA HIS A 268 -20.72 12.81 19.13
C HIS A 268 -20.48 11.43 18.53
N LEU A 269 -19.88 11.33 17.34
CA LEU A 269 -19.54 10.03 16.74
C LEU A 269 -18.51 9.26 17.58
N CYS A 270 -17.51 9.95 18.14
CA CYS A 270 -16.57 9.34 19.07
C CYS A 270 -17.28 8.84 20.33
N HIS A 271 -18.14 9.66 20.93
CA HIS A 271 -18.93 9.29 22.09
C HIS A 271 -19.82 8.05 21.83
N ASP A 272 -20.55 8.03 20.72
CA ASP A 272 -21.44 6.93 20.35
C ASP A 272 -20.67 5.63 20.05
N ALA A 273 -19.42 5.74 19.61
CA ALA A 273 -18.51 4.63 19.41
C ALA A 273 -17.72 4.24 20.68
N ASN A 274 -17.99 4.88 21.83
CA ASN A 274 -17.26 4.70 23.09
C ASN A 274 -15.74 4.93 22.95
N MET A 275 -15.37 5.96 22.19
CA MET A 275 -13.99 6.38 21.94
C MET A 275 -13.74 7.78 22.51
N PRO A 276 -12.56 8.03 23.11
CA PRO A 276 -12.16 9.40 23.47
C PRO A 276 -11.99 10.27 22.22
N SER A 277 -12.55 11.49 22.25
CA SER A 277 -12.45 12.45 21.14
C SER A 277 -11.31 13.45 21.28
N ARG A 278 -10.48 13.34 22.33
CA ARG A 278 -9.38 14.27 22.63
C ARG A 278 -8.25 13.57 23.37
N GLY A 279 -7.09 14.19 23.39
CA GLY A 279 -5.88 13.70 24.05
C GLY A 279 -4.94 13.00 23.07
N ASN A 280 -3.85 12.45 23.59
CA ASN A 280 -2.92 11.60 22.85
C ASN A 280 -3.56 10.25 22.48
N ALA A 281 -2.80 9.33 21.88
CA ALA A 281 -3.29 8.02 21.46
C ALA A 281 -3.91 7.14 22.57
N ALA A 282 -3.67 7.45 23.86
CA ALA A 282 -4.31 6.82 25.01
C ALA A 282 -5.55 7.56 25.53
N GLY A 283 -5.92 8.71 24.94
CA GLY A 283 -6.96 9.59 25.49
C GLY A 283 -6.50 10.46 26.65
N LYS A 284 -5.19 10.64 26.84
CA LYS A 284 -4.59 11.38 27.96
C LYS A 284 -3.91 12.66 27.50
N GLU A 285 -3.61 13.56 28.43
CA GLU A 285 -2.80 14.75 28.14
C GLU A 285 -1.30 14.43 28.09
N GLY A 286 -0.54 15.22 27.33
CA GLY A 286 0.91 15.09 27.29
C GLY A 286 1.41 13.81 26.62
N LEU A 287 2.49 13.23 27.16
CA LEU A 287 3.21 12.09 26.57
C LEU A 287 3.01 10.77 27.33
N ASP A 288 2.07 10.73 28.27
CA ASP A 288 1.67 9.49 28.94
C ASP A 288 0.83 8.63 28.00
N LEU A 289 1.42 7.53 27.53
CA LEU A 289 0.80 6.58 26.60
C LEU A 289 0.37 5.29 27.28
N GLU A 290 0.38 5.21 28.62
CA GLU A 290 -0.15 4.03 29.31
C GLU A 290 -1.63 3.84 28.94
N GLY A 291 -1.95 2.65 28.40
CA GLY A 291 -3.27 2.31 27.87
C GLY A 291 -3.45 2.55 26.37
N ALA A 292 -2.50 3.19 25.68
CA ALA A 292 -2.49 3.21 24.23
C ALA A 292 -2.29 1.78 23.67
N PRO A 293 -2.87 1.44 22.51
CA PRO A 293 -2.64 0.16 21.84
C PRO A 293 -1.14 -0.04 21.57
N ASP A 294 -0.60 -1.08 22.21
CA ASP A 294 0.81 -1.46 22.16
C ASP A 294 0.98 -2.95 22.48
N GLY A 295 2.19 -3.48 22.27
CA GLY A 295 2.61 -4.82 22.73
C GLY A 295 2.57 -5.92 21.66
N ILE A 296 1.95 -5.68 20.51
CA ILE A 296 1.97 -6.63 19.39
C ILE A 296 3.25 -6.41 18.59
N ARG A 297 4.15 -7.40 18.56
CA ARG A 297 5.44 -7.34 17.86
C ARG A 297 5.75 -8.69 17.21
N PRO A 298 6.52 -8.71 16.11
CA PRO A 298 6.93 -9.96 15.49
C PRO A 298 7.66 -10.87 16.46
N VAL A 299 7.31 -12.16 16.46
CA VAL A 299 8.07 -13.18 17.16
C VAL A 299 9.32 -13.45 16.33
N VAL A 300 10.47 -12.93 16.77
CA VAL A 300 11.75 -13.24 16.12
C VAL A 300 11.97 -14.75 16.23
N LYS A 301 11.96 -15.46 15.10
CA LYS A 301 12.31 -16.89 15.04
C LYS A 301 13.79 -17.06 15.39
N GLU A 302 14.14 -17.12 16.68
CA GLU A 302 15.48 -17.53 17.13
C GLU A 302 15.81 -19.00 16.78
N LYS A 303 14.85 -19.77 16.24
CA LYS A 303 14.95 -21.22 16.04
C LYS A 303 15.35 -21.68 14.63
N MET A 304 16.35 -21.04 14.01
CA MET A 304 17.05 -21.66 12.86
C MET A 304 18.58 -21.67 12.98
N PHE A 305 19.17 -20.83 13.83
CA PHE A 305 20.62 -20.86 14.05
C PHE A 305 21.04 -22.06 14.90
N LEU A 306 20.33 -22.42 15.99
CA LEU A 306 20.74 -23.55 16.85
C LEU A 306 20.60 -24.93 16.18
N ALA A 307 19.61 -25.14 15.31
CA ALA A 307 19.42 -26.41 14.61
C ALA A 307 20.53 -26.68 13.59
N GLY A 308 21.01 -25.63 12.89
CA GLY A 308 22.15 -25.73 11.98
C GLY A 308 23.44 -26.08 12.71
N TRP A 309 23.71 -25.49 13.89
CA TRP A 309 24.90 -25.82 14.68
C TRP A 309 24.91 -27.25 15.20
N MET A 310 23.77 -27.77 15.68
CA MET A 310 23.67 -29.15 16.13
C MET A 310 23.80 -30.15 14.97
N ALA A 311 23.19 -29.88 13.82
CA ALA A 311 23.35 -30.72 12.63
C ALA A 311 24.80 -30.72 12.11
N THR A 312 25.48 -29.57 12.16
CA THR A 312 26.89 -29.44 11.76
C THR A 312 27.83 -30.17 12.73
N LEU A 313 27.57 -30.12 14.04
CA LEU A 313 28.35 -30.85 15.05
C LEU A 313 28.16 -32.37 14.94
N VAL A 314 26.94 -32.83 14.68
CA VAL A 314 26.66 -34.26 14.44
C VAL A 314 27.32 -34.73 13.14
N GLY A 315 27.24 -33.95 12.06
CA GLY A 315 27.91 -34.24 10.79
C GLY A 315 29.44 -34.31 10.90
N LEU A 316 30.07 -33.40 11.65
CA LEU A 316 31.52 -33.43 11.92
C LEU A 316 31.94 -34.61 12.81
N SER A 317 31.09 -35.01 13.77
CA SER A 317 31.36 -36.20 14.60
C SER A 317 31.26 -37.51 13.82
N SER A 318 30.42 -37.59 12.78
CA SER A 318 30.34 -38.76 11.89
C SER A 318 31.49 -38.86 10.88
N ILE A 319 32.21 -37.76 10.60
CA ILE A 319 33.38 -37.75 9.70
C ILE A 319 34.66 -38.18 10.45
N LEU A 320 34.69 -38.08 11.78
CA LEU A 320 35.81 -38.53 12.61
C LEU A 320 35.77 -40.04 12.93
N TRP A 321 34.80 -40.78 12.39
CA TRP A 321 34.62 -42.22 12.64
C TRP A 321 34.51 -43.06 11.36
N HIS A 322 35.22 -42.66 10.31
CA HIS A 322 35.60 -43.50 9.17
C HIS A 322 37.02 -43.20 8.70
#